data_AF-A0A9E5Q1R8-F1
#
_entry.id   AF-A0A9E5Q1R8-F1
#
_cell.length_a   1.000
_cell.length_b   1.000
_cell.length_c   1.000
_cell.angle_alpha   90.00
_cell.angle_beta   90.00
_cell.angle_gamma   90.00
#
_symmetry.space_group_name_H-M   'P 1'
#
loop_
_entity.id
_entity.type
_entity.pdbx_description
1 polymer ?
#
loop_
_entity_poly.entity_id
_entity_poly.type
_entity_poly.pdbx_seq_one_letter_code
_entity_poly.pdbx_strand_id
1 'polypeptide(L)'
;EDNFVHCEQCDYAANVEAGQFVRSEARFGEPAPLEKTHTPDCHTIAQLCEYLGISAEQTLKLVMYTFDLNTPDEKVVMALVRGDL
;
A
#
# COMPACT_ATOMS: atom_id res chain seq x y z
N GLU A 1 8.18 -11.23 17.29
CA GLU A 1 7.21 -12.34 17.18
C GLU A 1 7.12 -12.73 15.73
N ASP A 2 7.10 -14.03 15.43
CA ASP A 2 6.98 -14.54 14.07
C ASP A 2 5.52 -14.91 13.80
N ASN A 3 4.97 -14.37 12.71
CA ASN A 3 3.62 -14.70 12.24
C ASN A 3 3.71 -15.57 11.00
N PHE A 4 2.88 -16.61 10.94
CA PHE A 4 2.82 -17.54 9.82
C PHE A 4 1.41 -17.56 9.22
N VAL A 5 1.34 -17.69 7.90
CA VAL A 5 0.10 -17.93 7.15
C VAL A 5 0.08 -19.38 6.66
N HIS A 6 -1.10 -19.99 6.68
CA HIS A 6 -1.35 -21.32 6.13
C HIS A 6 -2.62 -21.29 5.28
N CYS A 7 -2.56 -21.91 4.11
CA CYS A 7 -3.73 -22.05 3.24
C CYS A 7 -4.62 -23.19 3.74
N GLU A 8 -5.90 -22.94 3.97
CA GLU A 8 -6.85 -23.98 4.39
C GLU A 8 -7.20 -24.99 3.27
N GLN A 9 -6.80 -24.71 2.03
CA GLN A 9 -7.15 -25.49 0.84
C GLN A 9 -5.96 -26.24 0.22
N CYS A 10 -4.71 -25.97 0.64
CA CYS A 10 -3.52 -26.64 0.14
C CYS A 10 -2.36 -26.56 1.15
N ASP A 11 -1.23 -27.21 0.87
CA ASP A 11 -0.08 -27.26 1.78
C ASP A 11 0.77 -25.98 1.83
N TYR A 12 0.28 -24.84 1.31
CA TYR A 12 1.02 -23.58 1.35
C TYR A 12 1.13 -23.07 2.80
N ALA A 13 2.35 -22.81 3.25
CA ALA A 13 2.65 -22.16 4.51
C ALA A 13 3.90 -21.28 4.38
N ALA A 14 3.86 -20.08 4.96
CA ALA A 14 4.98 -19.14 4.90
C ALA A 14 4.98 -18.21 6.13
N ASN A 15 6.15 -17.67 6.47
CA ASN A 15 6.21 -16.48 7.33
C ASN A 15 5.51 -15.32 6.60
N VAL A 16 4.72 -14.51 7.32
CA VAL A 16 4.00 -13.35 6.78
C VAL A 16 4.92 -12.42 5.98
N GLU A 17 6.17 -12.23 6.40
CA GLU A 17 7.15 -11.38 5.74
C GLU A 17 7.54 -11.86 4.32
N ALA A 18 7.45 -13.16 4.07
CA ALA A 18 7.84 -13.81 2.81
C ALA A 18 6.65 -14.43 2.05
N GLY A 19 5.44 -14.29 2.60
CA GLY A 19 4.23 -14.85 2.03
C GLY A 19 3.90 -14.24 0.67
N GLN A 20 3.54 -15.09 -0.29
CA GLN A 20 3.03 -14.69 -1.59
C GLN A 20 1.52 -14.81 -1.59
N PHE A 21 0.86 -13.82 -2.17
CA PHE A 21 -0.59 -13.80 -2.27
C PHE A 21 -1.02 -13.23 -3.61
N VAL A 22 -2.21 -13.64 -4.04
CA VAL A 22 -2.88 -13.03 -5.19
C VAL A 22 -3.62 -11.80 -4.69
N ARG A 23 -3.34 -10.64 -5.28
CA ARG A 23 -4.05 -9.40 -4.95
C ARG A 23 -5.51 -9.52 -5.39
N SER A 24 -6.43 -9.06 -4.54
CA SER A 24 -7.84 -8.93 -4.92
C SER A 24 -7.99 -8.03 -6.14
N GLU A 25 -8.95 -8.38 -7.01
CA GLU A 25 -9.37 -7.46 -8.07
C GLU A 25 -9.93 -6.19 -7.43
N ALA A 26 -9.39 -5.05 -7.84
CA ALA A 26 -9.90 -3.75 -7.44
C ALA A 26 -10.80 -3.19 -8.53
N ARG A 27 -11.90 -2.57 -8.13
CA ARG A 27 -12.76 -1.82 -9.06
C ARG A 27 -12.28 -0.38 -9.12
N PHE A 28 -11.60 -0.05 -10.19
CA PHE A 28 -11.23 1.33 -10.50
C PHE A 28 -12.37 2.03 -11.25
N GLY A 29 -12.48 3.34 -11.06
CA GLY A 29 -13.33 4.16 -11.93
C GLY A 29 -12.73 4.32 -13.32
N GLU A 30 -13.48 4.94 -14.22
CA GLU A 30 -12.95 5.33 -15.53
C GLU A 30 -11.77 6.29 -15.36
N PRO A 31 -10.73 6.19 -16.21
CA PRO A 31 -9.61 7.14 -16.19
C PRO A 31 -10.11 8.59 -16.30
N ALA A 32 -9.74 9.41 -15.32
CA ALA A 32 -10.07 10.83 -15.27
C ALA A 32 -8.79 11.66 -15.35
N PRO A 33 -8.87 12.93 -15.78
CA PRO A 33 -7.74 13.86 -15.68
C PRO A 33 -7.25 14.00 -14.23
N LEU A 34 -5.93 14.17 -14.06
CA LEU A 34 -5.34 14.39 -12.74
C LEU A 34 -5.78 15.73 -12.16
N GLU A 35 -6.31 15.71 -10.94
CA GLU A 35 -6.78 16.90 -10.23
C GLU A 35 -6.19 16.95 -8.81
N LYS A 36 -5.72 18.13 -8.40
CA LYS A 36 -5.30 18.36 -7.02
C LYS A 36 -6.52 18.77 -6.19
N THR A 37 -6.90 17.94 -5.23
CA THR A 37 -7.99 18.24 -4.30
C THR A 37 -7.47 18.61 -2.90
N HIS A 38 -8.25 19.38 -2.17
CA HIS A 38 -7.95 19.75 -0.80
C HIS A 38 -8.38 18.63 0.16
N THR A 39 -7.46 18.11 0.97
CA THR A 39 -7.68 17.01 1.94
C THR A 39 -7.27 17.45 3.36
N PRO A 40 -8.03 18.36 4.00
CA PRO A 40 -7.67 18.89 5.32
C PRO A 40 -7.76 17.78 6.36
N ASP A 41 -6.78 17.75 7.27
CA ASP A 41 -6.74 16.85 8.44
C ASP A 41 -6.87 15.34 8.13
N CYS A 42 -6.65 14.94 6.88
CA CYS A 42 -6.63 13.55 6.44
C CYS A 42 -5.19 13.01 6.51
N HIS A 43 -4.86 12.29 7.58
CA HIS A 43 -3.52 11.73 7.82
C HIS A 43 -3.40 10.24 7.54
N THR A 44 -4.54 9.57 7.28
CA THR A 44 -4.61 8.13 7.06
C THR A 44 -5.44 7.82 5.82
N ILE A 45 -5.23 6.63 5.26
CA ILE A 45 -6.05 6.13 4.14
C ILE A 45 -7.52 6.05 4.54
N ALA A 46 -7.83 5.61 5.76
CA ALA A 46 -9.20 5.54 6.25
C ALA A 46 -9.89 6.92 6.25
N GLN A 47 -9.22 7.94 6.79
CA GLN A 47 -9.75 9.32 6.80
C GLN A 47 -9.92 9.87 5.38
N LEU A 48 -8.97 9.60 4.47
CA LEU A 48 -9.06 10.04 3.08
C LEU A 48 -10.24 9.37 2.36
N CYS A 49 -10.43 8.06 2.57
CA CYS A 49 -11.54 7.30 2.01
C CYS A 49 -12.90 7.83 2.49
N GLU A 50 -13.02 8.11 3.79
CA GLU A 50 -14.21 8.71 4.39
C GLU A 50 -14.48 10.10 3.80
N TYR A 51 -13.45 10.94 3.69
CA TYR A 51 -13.58 12.31 3.17
C TYR A 51 -13.97 12.36 1.68
N LEU A 52 -13.40 11.49 0.84
CA LEU A 52 -13.66 11.47 -0.60
C LEU A 52 -14.80 10.53 -1.03
N GLY A 53 -15.31 9.69 -0.13
CA GLY A 53 -16.33 8.69 -0.45
C GLY A 53 -15.84 7.58 -1.40
N ILE A 54 -14.58 7.16 -1.24
CA ILE A 54 -13.93 6.13 -2.07
C ILE A 54 -13.46 4.94 -1.22
N SER A 55 -13.09 3.84 -1.87
CA SER A 55 -12.50 2.67 -1.20
C SER A 55 -10.97 2.76 -1.10
N ALA A 56 -10.37 2.06 -0.13
CA ALA A 56 -8.92 2.01 0.05
C ALA A 56 -8.18 1.45 -1.18
N GLU A 57 -8.81 0.55 -1.93
CA GLU A 57 -8.29 -0.01 -3.18
C GLU A 57 -8.07 1.06 -4.27
N GLN A 58 -8.80 2.18 -4.20
CA GLN A 58 -8.68 3.33 -5.11
C GLN A 58 -7.62 4.34 -4.66
N THR A 59 -6.88 4.05 -3.59
CA THR A 59 -5.84 4.93 -3.04
C THR A 59 -4.47 4.27 -3.12
N LEU A 60 -3.42 5.09 -3.07
CA LEU A 60 -2.03 4.64 -2.97
C LEU A 60 -1.38 5.23 -1.72
N LYS A 61 -0.61 4.40 -1.02
CA LYS A 61 0.33 4.84 0.02
C LYS A 61 1.71 4.97 -0.59
N LEU A 62 2.37 6.08 -0.31
CA LEU A 62 3.78 6.30 -0.62
C LEU A 62 4.57 6.20 0.67
N VAL A 63 5.51 5.26 0.73
CA VAL A 63 6.45 5.11 1.85
C VAL A 63 7.83 5.47 1.34
N MET A 64 8.50 6.40 2.02
CA MET A 64 9.86 6.82 1.72
C MET A 64 10.84 6.06 2.61
N TYR A 65 11.82 5.44 1.99
CA TYR A 65 12.95 4.80 2.67
C TYR A 65 14.23 5.53 2.31
N THR A 66 15.13 5.69 3.27
CA THR A 66 16.50 6.11 3.04
C THR A 66 17.42 4.91 3.14
N PHE A 67 18.35 4.78 2.20
CA PHE A 67 19.35 3.72 2.18
C PHE A 67 20.73 4.34 2.29
N ASP A 68 21.45 3.93 3.34
CA ASP A 68 22.88 4.12 3.44
C ASP A 68 23.58 3.02 2.62
N LEU A 69 24.24 3.43 1.53
CA LEU A 69 24.99 2.54 0.66
C LEU A 69 26.49 2.55 0.96
N ASN A 70 26.90 3.05 2.14
CA ASN A 70 28.29 3.38 2.47
C ASN A 70 28.89 4.35 1.42
N THR A 71 28.05 5.23 0.89
CA THR A 71 28.42 6.33 0.00
C THR A 71 28.14 7.65 0.69
N PRO A 72 28.83 8.75 0.34
CA PRO A 72 28.58 10.06 0.96
C PRO A 72 27.13 10.55 0.81
N ASP A 73 26.45 10.11 -0.25
CA ASP A 73 25.06 10.48 -0.54
C ASP A 73 24.10 9.35 -0.10
N GLU A 74 23.11 9.70 0.69
CA GLU A 74 21.96 8.83 0.99
C GLU A 74 21.06 8.70 -0.24
N LYS A 75 20.55 7.50 -0.50
CA LYS A 75 19.55 7.29 -1.55
C LYS A 75 18.15 7.20 -0.97
N VAL A 76 17.22 7.97 -1.54
CA VAL A 76 15.79 7.87 -1.22
C VAL A 76 15.11 6.93 -2.20
N VAL A 77 14.33 5.99 -1.67
CA VAL A 77 13.45 5.11 -2.45
C VAL A 77 12.01 5.38 -2.04
N MET A 78 11.15 5.57 -3.03
CA MET A 78 9.71 5.68 -2.84
C MET A 78 9.06 4.34 -3.20
N ALA A 79 8.50 3.67 -2.21
CA ALA A 79 7.68 2.48 -2.42
C ALA A 79 6.21 2.90 -2.50
N LEU A 80 5.53 2.49 -3.56
CA LEU A 80 4.09 2.70 -3.71
C LEU A 80 3.35 1.37 -3.51
N VAL A 81 2.35 1.38 -2.64
CA VAL A 81 1.46 0.24 -2.37
C VAL A 81 0.00 0.69 -2.40
N ARG A 82 -0.93 -0.22 -2.70
CA ARG A 82 -2.37 0.05 -2.68
C ARG A 82 -2.81 0.36 -1.24
N GLY A 83 -3.79 1.24 -1.05
CA GLY A 83 -4.14 1.75 0.28
C GLY A 83 -4.60 0.70 1.29
N ASP A 84 -5.15 -0.40 0.79
CA ASP A 84 -5.60 -1.59 1.52
C ASP A 84 -4.49 -2.62 1.83
N LEU A 85 -3.26 -2.39 1.34
CA LEU A 85 -2.08 -3.27 1.57
C LEU A 85 -1.12 -2.70 2.59
#